data_AF-A0A150NEW2-F1
#
_entry.id   AF-A0A150NEW2-F1
#
_cell.length_a   1.000
_cell.length_b   1.000
_cell.length_c   1.000
_cell.angle_alpha   90.00
_cell.angle_beta   90.00
_cell.angle_gamma   90.00
#
_symmetry.space_group_name_H-M   'P 1'
#
loop_
_entity.id
_entity.type
_entity.pdbx_description
1 polymer ?
#
loop_
_entity_poly.entity_id
_entity_poly.type
_entity_poly.pdbx_seq_one_letter_code
_entity_poly.pdbx_strand_id
1 'polypeptide(L)' 'MNAEGIQIEKKDESYTSQTCPVCGKKNKSSSRNYTCQCGYKRHRDIHGAMNLFAKVYYGEIRPLEFTVKPFTYRRIA' A
#
# COMPACT_ATOMS: atom_id res chain seq x y z
N MET A 1 12.09 18.41 -12.22
CA MET A 1 11.70 17.18 -12.93
C MET A 1 10.21 17.29 -13.19
N ASN A 2 9.81 17.87 -14.31
CA ASN A 2 8.39 18.00 -14.69
C ASN A 2 8.24 17.30 -16.04
N ALA A 3 7.80 16.05 -16.02
CA ALA A 3 7.29 15.39 -17.21
C ALA A 3 5.76 15.59 -17.21
N GLU A 4 5.22 16.16 -18.29
CA GLU A 4 3.82 16.00 -18.72
C GLU A 4 2.71 16.43 -17.71
N GLY A 5 2.70 17.68 -17.22
CA GLY A 5 1.51 18.26 -16.56
C GLY A 5 0.99 17.58 -15.27
N ILE A 6 1.72 16.59 -14.74
CA ILE A 6 1.36 15.89 -13.50
C ILE A 6 1.82 16.73 -12.31
N GLN A 7 0.88 17.11 -11.45
CA GLN A 7 1.19 17.75 -10.18
C GLN A 7 1.72 16.71 -9.19
N ILE A 8 2.89 16.99 -8.62
CA ILE A 8 3.54 16.13 -7.63
C ILE A 8 3.38 16.77 -6.25
N GLU A 9 2.65 16.10 -5.37
CA GLU A 9 2.52 16.51 -3.98
C GLU A 9 3.15 15.48 -3.04
N LYS A 10 3.98 15.93 -2.11
CA LYS A 10 4.51 15.08 -1.04
C LYS A 10 3.49 14.97 0.09
N LYS A 11 3.14 13.76 0.49
CA LYS A 11 2.25 13.48 1.62
C LYS A 11 2.95 12.58 2.63
N ASP A 12 2.51 12.65 3.89
CA ASP A 12 3.07 11.86 4.97
C ASP A 12 2.70 10.36 4.84
N GLU A 13 3.71 9.52 4.63
CA GLU A 13 3.59 8.07 4.50
C GLU A 13 3.59 7.35 5.87
N SER A 14 3.77 8.08 6.98
CA SER A 14 3.94 7.46 8.30
C SER A 14 2.85 6.43 8.61
N TYR A 15 3.31 5.25 9.04
CA TYR A 15 2.52 4.07 9.43
C TYR A 15 1.67 3.40 8.34
N THR A 16 1.69 3.86 7.08
CA THR A 16 0.89 3.29 5.99
C THR A 16 1.30 1.87 5.63
N SER A 17 2.59 1.54 5.66
CA SER A 17 3.11 0.20 5.34
C SER A 17 2.95 -0.83 6.47
N GLN A 18 2.52 -0.38 7.65
CA GLN A 18 2.39 -1.21 8.86
C GLN A 18 0.93 -1.44 9.25
N THR A 19 0.06 -0.46 9.01
CA THR A 19 -1.33 -0.47 9.50
C THR A 19 -2.21 -1.34 8.60
N CYS A 20 -2.83 -2.37 9.16
CA CYS A 20 -3.77 -3.19 8.43
C CYS A 20 -5.06 -2.38 8.13
N PRO A 21 -5.50 -2.28 6.85
CA PRO A 21 -6.71 -1.54 6.53
C PRO A 21 -8.00 -2.23 6.98
N VAL A 22 -7.93 -3.51 7.36
CA VAL A 22 -9.10 -4.30 7.78
C VAL A 22 -9.30 -4.23 9.29
N CYS A 23 -8.23 -4.40 10.08
CA CYS A 23 -8.33 -4.49 11.54
C CYS A 23 -7.60 -3.38 12.31
N GLY A 24 -6.94 -2.44 11.62
CA GLY A 24 -6.22 -1.31 12.23
C GLY A 24 -4.93 -1.67 12.96
N LYS A 25 -4.63 -2.96 13.17
CA LYS A 25 -3.40 -3.40 13.86
C LYS A 25 -2.15 -3.05 13.04
N LYS A 26 -1.10 -2.61 13.73
CA LYS A 26 0.21 -2.39 13.13
C LYS A 26 1.00 -3.69 13.09
N ASN A 27 1.53 -4.03 11.93
CA ASN A 27 2.40 -5.19 11.75
C ASN A 27 3.66 -4.80 10.95
N LYS A 28 4.82 -5.26 11.40
CA LYS A 28 6.09 -5.04 10.71
C LYS A 28 6.36 -6.22 9.79
N SER A 29 6.01 -6.10 8.51
CA SER A 29 6.30 -7.17 7.53
C SER A 29 7.75 -7.09 7.04
N SER A 30 8.50 -8.21 7.14
CA SER A 30 9.84 -8.34 6.55
C SER A 30 9.81 -9.01 5.15
N SER A 31 8.70 -9.65 4.78
CA SER A 31 8.50 -10.33 3.49
C SER A 31 7.75 -9.49 2.45
N ARG A 32 7.92 -9.78 1.15
CA ARG A 32 7.25 -9.09 0.03
C ARG A 32 5.73 -9.08 0.13
N ASN A 33 5.15 -10.01 0.87
CA ASN A 33 3.74 -10.01 1.18
C ASN A 33 3.51 -9.44 2.58
N TYR A 34 2.64 -8.45 2.67
CA TYR A 34 2.02 -8.06 3.93
C TYR A 34 1.01 -9.13 4.32
N THR A 35 1.12 -9.66 5.54
CA THR A 35 0.19 -10.64 6.09
C THR A 35 -0.23 -10.17 7.47
N CYS A 36 -1.53 -10.08 7.72
CA CYS A 36 -2.09 -9.75 9.02
C CYS A 36 -2.73 -10.99 9.66
N GLN A 37 -2.75 -11.02 10.99
CA GLN A 37 -3.46 -12.05 11.76
C GLN A 37 -4.98 -12.05 11.51
N CYS A 38 -5.55 -10.95 11.02
CA CYS A 38 -6.98 -10.89 10.66
C CYS A 38 -7.30 -11.55 9.30
N GLY A 39 -6.34 -12.22 8.66
CA GLY A 39 -6.50 -12.88 7.37
C GLY A 39 -6.21 -12.00 6.14
N TYR A 40 -6.02 -10.70 6.32
CA TYR A 40 -5.64 -9.82 5.21
C TYR A 40 -4.22 -10.14 4.71
N LYS A 41 -4.11 -10.47 3.42
CA LYS A 41 -2.84 -10.75 2.75
C LYS A 41 -2.78 -10.06 1.40
N ARG A 42 -1.70 -9.32 1.15
CA ARG A 42 -1.46 -8.65 -0.14
C ARG A 42 0.01 -8.41 -0.37
N HIS A 43 0.41 -8.13 -1.61
CA HIS A 43 1.75 -7.64 -1.89
C HIS A 43 2.00 -6.34 -1.13
N ARG A 44 3.19 -6.18 -0.54
CA ARG A 44 3.53 -5.06 0.34
C ARG A 44 3.41 -3.71 -0.37
N ASP A 45 3.89 -3.61 -1.60
CA ASP A 45 3.87 -2.33 -2.35
C ASP A 45 2.44 -1.94 -2.74
N ILE A 46 1.61 -2.93 -3.10
CA ILE A 46 0.19 -2.72 -3.35
C ILE A 46 -0.48 -2.24 -2.07
N HIS A 47 -0.25 -2.93 -0.95
CA HIS A 47 -0.80 -2.54 0.35
C HIS A 47 -0.39 -1.13 0.77
N GLY A 48 0.89 -0.76 0.63
CA GLY A 48 1.40 0.57 0.96
C GLY A 48 0.77 1.65 0.08
N ALA A 49 0.75 1.47 -1.24
CA ALA A 49 0.13 2.40 -2.17
C ALA A 49 -1.37 2.60 -1.89
N MET A 50 -2.09 1.52 -1.61
CA MET A 50 -3.51 1.58 -1.26
C MET A 50 -3.75 2.33 0.05
N ASN A 51 -2.93 2.07 1.07
CA ASN A 51 -3.06 2.73 2.36
C ASN A 51 -2.71 4.21 2.29
N LEU A 52 -1.67 4.57 1.53
CA LEU A 52 -1.32 5.96 1.29
C LEU A 52 -2.45 6.68 0.55
N PHE A 53 -2.96 6.09 -0.52
CA PHE A 53 -4.11 6.63 -1.25
C PHE A 53 -5.32 6.82 -0.33
N ALA A 54 -5.64 5.81 0.49
CA ALA A 54 -6.76 5.87 1.43
C ALA A 54 -6.60 7.02 2.42
N LYS A 55 -5.42 7.11 3.06
CA LYS A 55 -5.10 8.15 4.04
C LYS A 55 -5.15 9.55 3.43
N VAL A 56 -4.66 9.74 2.21
CA VAL A 56 -4.60 11.05 1.56
C VAL A 56 -5.97 11.50 1.06
N TYR A 57 -6.72 10.58 0.43
CA TYR A 57 -7.97 10.95 -0.24
C TYR A 57 -9.19 10.87 0.68
N TYR A 58 -9.21 9.93 1.63
CA TYR A 58 -10.33 9.73 2.56
C TYR A 58 -10.00 10.18 4.00
N GLY A 59 -8.76 10.59 4.28
CA GLY A 59 -8.31 11.00 5.62
C GLY A 59 -8.00 9.85 6.58
N GLU A 60 -8.33 8.61 6.21
CA GLU A 60 -8.16 7.42 7.05
C GLU A 60 -7.72 6.19 6.24
N ILE A 61 -7.07 5.25 6.92
CA ILE A 61 -6.72 3.97 6.32
C ILE A 61 -7.95 3.06 6.39
N ARG A 62 -8.47 2.69 5.22
CA ARG A 62 -9.64 1.82 5.09
C ARG A 62 -9.40 0.75 4.02
N PRO A 63 -10.16 -0.36 4.04
CA PRO A 63 -10.04 -1.37 3.02
C PRO A 63 -10.53 -0.83 1.68
N LEU A 64 -9.77 -1.11 0.63
CA LEU A 64 -10.10 -0.73 -0.74
C LEU A 64 -10.09 -1.98 -1.62
N GLU A 65 -11.09 -2.09 -2.48
CA GLU A 65 -11.25 -3.22 -3.40
C GLU A 65 -10.71 -2.87 -4.78
N PHE A 66 -9.38 -2.84 -4.91
CA PHE A 66 -8.75 -2.78 -6.23
C PHE A 66 -8.43 -4.19 -6.74
N THR A 67 -8.89 -4.47 -7.95
CA THR A 67 -8.46 -5.65 -8.70
C THR A 67 -7.11 -5.35 -9.32
N VAL A 68 -6.06 -5.99 -8.82
CA VAL A 68 -4.71 -5.86 -9.40
C VAL A 68 -4.47 -7.04 -10.32
N LYS A 69 -4.06 -6.76 -11.56
CA LYS A 69 -3.68 -7.81 -12.52
C LYS A 69 -2.54 -8.66 -11.95
N PRO A 70 -2.49 -9.97 -12.26
CA PRO A 70 -1.34 -10.80 -11.90
C PRO A 70 -0.05 -10.17 -12.42
N PHE A 71 0.98 -10.12 -11.56
CA PHE A 71 2.29 -9.59 -11.92
C PHE A 71 3.36 -10.64 -11.67
N THR A 72 4.44 -10.58 -12.46
CA THR A 72 5.62 -11.43 -12.32
C THR A 72 6.84 -10.56 -12.07
N TYR A 73 7.82 -11.09 -11.34
CA TYR A 73 9.07 -10.38 -11.12
C TYR A 73 10.02 -10.64 -12.29
N ARG A 74 10.48 -9.58 -12.94
CA ARG A 74 11.64 -9.68 -13.82
C ARG A 74 12.89 -9.83 -12.96
N ARG A 75 13.44 -11.04 -12.89
CA ARG A 75 14.75 -11.29 -12.31
C ARG A 75 15.76 -11.19 -13.45
N ILE A 76 16.58 -10.14 -13.43
CA ILE A 76 17.69 -10.01 -14.36
C ILE A 76 18.83 -10.84 -13.76
N ALA A 77 19.34 -11.80 -14.54
CA ALA A 77 20.49 -12.61 -14.20
C ALA A 77 21.79 -11.87 -14.58
#